data_AF-J6ENR8-F1
#
_entry.id   AF-J6ENR8-F1
#
_cell.length_a   1.000
_cell.length_b   1.000
_cell.length_c   1.000
_cell.angle_alpha   90.00
_cell.angle_beta   90.00
_cell.angle_gamma   90.00
#
_symmetry.space_group_name_H-M   'P 1'
#
loop_
_entity.id
_entity.type
_entity.pdbx_description
1 polymer ?
#
loop_
_entity_poly.entity_id
_entity_poly.type
_entity_poly.pdbx_seq_one_letter_code
_entity_poly.pdbx_strand_id
1 'polypeptide(L)'
;MYPLLIAFVAMFGILAWVYEADETRNPKIPEKGPEGPGGVELEWRSQLLGYISAILYFASRVPQISHNYKTRCEGLSLAMFFFSISGNVTYIASILFKSLEWKYLVTNASWIAGSVVTIFLDFIILGQFGYFSWQDKQAARAAVFIDEELDAESV
;
A
#
# COMPACT_ATOMS: atom_id res chain seq x y z
N MET A 1 11.16 -17.79 -19.02
CA MET A 1 9.91 -17.25 -18.45
C MET A 1 10.02 -15.76 -18.15
N TYR A 2 11.04 -15.29 -17.42
CA TYR A 2 11.30 -13.87 -17.14
C TYR A 2 11.46 -12.91 -18.35
N PRO A 3 12.12 -13.27 -19.48
CA PRO A 3 12.27 -12.33 -20.60
C PRO A 3 10.95 -12.02 -21.31
N LEU A 4 9.98 -12.94 -21.27
CA LEU A 4 8.63 -12.75 -21.82
C LEU A 4 7.83 -11.73 -21.01
N LEU A 5 7.95 -11.75 -19.68
CA LEU A 5 7.34 -10.76 -18.79
C LEU A 5 7.93 -9.37 -19.01
N ILE A 6 9.25 -9.27 -19.14
CA ILE A 6 9.93 -8.00 -19.39
C ILE A 6 9.51 -7.43 -20.76
N ALA A 7 9.45 -8.27 -21.79
CA ALA A 7 8.98 -7.86 -23.12
C ALA A 7 7.52 -7.38 -23.11
N PHE A 8 6.65 -8.05 -22.36
CA PHE A 8 5.26 -7.64 -22.19
C PHE A 8 5.14 -6.26 -21.54
N VAL A 9 5.86 -6.02 -20.43
CA VAL A 9 5.85 -4.72 -19.74
C VAL A 9 6.40 -3.61 -20.64
N ALA A 10 7.50 -3.87 -21.35
CA ALA A 10 8.08 -2.92 -22.29
C ALA A 10 7.12 -2.60 -23.45
N MET A 11 6.42 -3.61 -23.97
CA MET A 11 5.42 -3.43 -25.02
C MET A 11 4.26 -2.54 -24.57
N PHE A 12 3.67 -2.79 -23.40
CA PHE A 12 2.60 -1.94 -22.86
C PHE A 12 3.09 -0.52 -22.57
N GLY A 13 4.33 -0.35 -22.10
CA GLY A 13 4.94 0.96 -21.91
C GLY A 13 5.10 1.74 -23.23
N ILE A 14 5.59 1.08 -24.29
CA ILE A 14 5.75 1.69 -25.61
C ILE A 14 4.38 2.00 -26.23
N LEU A 15 3.41 1.10 -26.10
CA LEU A 15 2.05 1.32 -26.59
C LEU A 15 1.42 2.53 -25.90
N ALA A 16 1.47 2.60 -24.57
CA ALA A 16 0.96 3.75 -23.82
C ALA A 16 1.62 5.06 -24.28
N TRP A 17 2.95 5.05 -24.46
CA TRP A 17 3.68 6.22 -24.96
C TRP A 17 3.26 6.61 -26.38
N VAL A 18 3.01 5.65 -27.28
CA VAL A 18 2.54 5.92 -28.64
C VAL A 18 1.11 6.47 -28.64
N TYR A 19 0.21 5.92 -27.82
CA TYR A 19 -1.16 6.45 -27.67
C TYR A 19 -1.14 7.90 -27.15
N GLU A 20 -0.31 8.20 -26.17
CA GLU A 20 -0.18 9.55 -25.62
C GLU A 20 0.54 10.52 -26.58
N ALA A 21 1.51 10.02 -27.36
CA ALA A 21 2.14 10.77 -28.44
C ALA A 21 1.17 11.11 -29.58
N ASP A 22 0.17 10.27 -29.82
CA ASP A 22 -0.91 10.53 -30.79
C ASP A 22 -1.92 11.55 -30.26
N GLU A 23 -2.32 11.42 -28.99
CA GLU A 23 -3.23 12.36 -28.31
C GLU A 23 -2.62 13.78 -28.20
N THR A 24 -1.30 13.89 -27.99
CA THR A 24 -0.59 15.19 -27.97
C THR A 24 -0.41 15.81 -29.36
N ARG A 25 -0.42 15.00 -30.43
CA ARG A 25 -0.37 15.46 -31.83
C ARG A 25 -1.72 15.92 -32.35
N ASN A 26 -2.79 15.27 -31.92
CA ASN A 26 -4.15 15.62 -32.29
C ASN A 26 -4.97 15.83 -31.00
N PRO A 27 -4.83 17.00 -30.35
CA PRO A 27 -5.51 17.24 -29.10
C PRO A 27 -7.02 17.18 -29.36
N LYS A 28 -7.66 16.11 -28.90
CA LYS A 28 -9.10 16.06 -28.74
C LYS A 28 -9.43 16.97 -27.56
N ILE A 29 -9.42 18.28 -27.81
CA ILE A 29 -9.84 19.25 -26.80
C ILE A 29 -11.31 18.95 -26.53
N PRO A 30 -11.69 18.51 -25.32
CA PRO A 30 -13.10 18.45 -24.97
C PRO A 30 -13.65 19.88 -25.09
N GLU A 31 -14.65 20.07 -25.95
CA GLU A 31 -15.30 21.38 -26.21
C GLU A 31 -15.89 21.99 -24.92
N LYS A 32 -16.05 21.18 -23.87
CA LYS A 32 -16.17 21.61 -22.48
C LYS A 32 -14.87 21.35 -21.72
N GLY A 33 -13.92 22.28 -21.86
CA GLY A 33 -12.85 22.42 -20.89
C GLY A 33 -13.41 22.89 -19.55
N PRO A 34 -12.82 22.50 -18.41
CA PRO A 34 -13.39 22.79 -17.11
C PRO A 34 -13.32 24.30 -16.84
N GLU A 35 -14.47 24.91 -16.58
CA GLU A 35 -14.55 26.31 -16.16
C GLU A 35 -14.00 26.47 -14.73
N GLY A 36 -12.69 26.65 -14.61
CA GLY A 36 -12.05 27.10 -13.37
C GLY A 36 -10.63 26.58 -13.15
N PRO A 37 -9.77 27.35 -12.49
CA PRO A 37 -8.45 26.88 -12.07
C PRO A 37 -8.67 25.75 -11.05
N GLY A 38 -8.37 24.50 -11.43
CA GLY A 38 -8.67 23.31 -10.61
C GLY A 38 -9.65 22.31 -11.24
N GLY A 39 -9.94 22.45 -12.53
CA GLY A 39 -10.77 21.55 -13.32
C GLY A 39 -10.27 20.11 -13.44
N VAL A 40 -10.37 19.34 -12.36
CA VAL A 40 -10.38 17.89 -12.43
C VAL A 40 -11.84 17.48 -12.48
N GLU A 41 -12.32 17.03 -13.64
CA GLU A 41 -13.67 16.49 -13.75
C GLU A 41 -13.81 15.36 -12.74
N LEU A 42 -14.82 15.51 -11.88
CA LEU A 42 -15.12 14.59 -10.81
C LEU A 42 -15.81 13.38 -11.44
N GLU A 43 -15.03 12.58 -12.16
CA GLU A 43 -15.47 11.34 -12.77
C GLU A 43 -15.82 10.37 -11.63
N TRP A 44 -17.09 10.39 -11.23
CA TRP A 44 -17.64 9.57 -10.15
C TRP A 44 -17.33 8.07 -10.34
N ARG A 45 -17.14 7.64 -11.60
CA ARG A 45 -16.69 6.30 -11.97
C ARG A 45 -15.29 6.00 -11.42
N SER A 46 -14.35 6.92 -11.58
CA SER A 46 -12.97 6.79 -11.10
C SER A 46 -12.92 6.79 -9.58
N GLN A 47 -13.75 7.61 -8.92
CA GLN A 47 -13.87 7.60 -7.47
C GLN A 47 -14.47 6.29 -6.95
N LEU A 48 -15.56 5.83 -7.57
CA LEU A 48 -16.21 4.58 -7.18
C LEU A 48 -15.28 3.37 -7.35
N LEU A 49 -14.56 3.28 -8.49
CA LEU A 49 -13.56 2.24 -8.72
C LEU A 49 -12.39 2.32 -7.73
N GLY A 50 -11.96 3.54 -7.37
CA GLY A 50 -10.94 3.75 -6.35
C GLY A 50 -11.39 3.26 -4.96
N TYR A 51 -12.63 3.56 -4.54
CA TYR A 51 -13.17 3.05 -3.27
C TYR A 51 -13.39 1.53 -3.30
N ILE A 52 -13.91 0.97 -4.39
CA ILE A 52 -14.08 -0.48 -4.54
C ILE A 52 -12.73 -1.19 -4.49
N SER A 53 -11.72 -0.67 -5.17
CA SER A 53 -10.38 -1.26 -5.16
C SER A 53 -9.74 -1.16 -3.76
N ALA A 54 -9.94 -0.06 -3.03
CA ALA A 54 -9.50 0.06 -1.64
C ALA A 54 -10.17 -0.97 -0.72
N ILE A 55 -11.48 -1.20 -0.88
CA ILE A 55 -12.22 -2.22 -0.10
C ILE A 55 -11.75 -3.64 -0.45
N LEU A 56 -11.58 -3.94 -1.74
CA LEU A 56 -11.07 -5.24 -2.18
C LEU A 56 -9.63 -5.47 -1.69
N TYR A 57 -8.80 -4.42 -1.69
CA TYR A 57 -7.44 -4.48 -1.16
C TYR A 57 -7.44 -4.77 0.34
N PHE A 58 -8.29 -4.07 1.11
CA PHE A 58 -8.51 -4.36 2.52
C PHE A 58 -8.96 -5.81 2.74
N ALA A 59 -9.98 -6.25 2.01
CA ALA A 59 -10.55 -7.59 2.12
C ALA A 59 -9.55 -8.70 1.78
N SER A 60 -8.62 -8.46 0.85
CA SER A 60 -7.54 -9.40 0.50
C SER A 60 -6.45 -9.48 1.57
N ARG A 61 -6.21 -8.39 2.31
CA ARG A 61 -5.18 -8.34 3.36
C ARG A 61 -5.62 -9.01 4.66
N VAL A 62 -6.90 -8.95 5.05
CA VAL A 62 -7.44 -9.61 6.24
C VAL A 62 -7.16 -11.14 6.32
N PRO A 63 -7.38 -11.94 5.26
CA PRO A 63 -7.05 -13.36 5.28
C PRO A 63 -5.53 -13.60 5.25
N GLN A 64 -4.74 -12.72 4.61
CA GLN A 64 -3.27 -12.77 4.71
C GLN A 64 -2.79 -12.57 6.15
N ILE A 65 -3.41 -11.62 6.87
CA ILE A 65 -3.14 -11.33 8.28
C ILE A 65 -3.49 -12.54 9.16
N SER A 66 -4.69 -13.10 8.99
CA SER A 66 -5.13 -14.25 9.79
C SER A 66 -4.29 -15.50 9.53
N HIS A 67 -3.76 -15.67 8.32
CA HIS A 67 -2.87 -16.79 8.03
C HIS A 67 -1.46 -16.56 8.61
N ASN A 68 -0.90 -15.35 8.46
CA ASN A 68 0.39 -14.97 9.06
C ASN A 68 0.39 -15.04 10.61
N TYR A 69 -0.77 -14.79 11.23
CA TYR A 69 -0.98 -14.96 12.67
C TYR A 69 -0.72 -16.41 13.13
N LYS A 70 -1.01 -17.41 12.29
CA LYS A 70 -0.80 -18.83 12.61
C LYS A 70 0.64 -19.29 12.34
N THR A 71 1.36 -18.64 11.44
CA THR A 71 2.75 -18.98 11.05
C THR A 71 3.81 -18.05 11.66
N ARG A 72 3.45 -17.23 12.66
CA ARG A 72 4.36 -16.32 13.40
C ARG A 72 5.19 -15.38 12.51
N CYS A 73 4.62 -14.90 11.41
CA CYS A 73 5.26 -13.92 10.52
C CYS A 73 6.61 -14.35 9.92
N GLU A 74 6.86 -15.64 9.74
CA GLU A 74 8.09 -16.13 9.12
C GLU A 74 8.17 -15.68 7.65
N GLY A 75 9.20 -14.89 7.31
CA GLY A 75 9.41 -14.37 5.95
C GLY A 75 8.71 -13.04 5.61
N LEU A 76 8.07 -12.38 6.58
CA LEU A 76 7.45 -11.06 6.36
C LEU A 76 8.50 -9.94 6.36
N SER A 77 8.66 -9.23 5.23
CA SER A 77 9.61 -8.11 5.14
C SER A 77 9.08 -6.84 5.81
N LEU A 78 9.49 -6.58 7.06
CA LEU A 78 9.13 -5.37 7.80
C LEU A 78 9.50 -4.07 7.06
N ALA A 79 10.60 -4.12 6.29
CA ALA A 79 11.08 -3.00 5.49
C ALA A 79 10.07 -2.59 4.40
N MET A 80 9.35 -3.54 3.78
CA MET A 80 8.33 -3.23 2.78
C MET A 80 7.16 -2.44 3.37
N PHE A 81 6.74 -2.75 4.60
CA PHE A 81 5.71 -1.99 5.30
C PHE A 81 6.20 -0.59 5.67
N PHE A 82 7.44 -0.45 6.13
CA PHE A 82 8.00 0.85 6.43
C PHE A 82 8.07 1.75 5.17
N PHE A 83 8.51 1.21 4.03
CA PHE A 83 8.51 1.92 2.76
C PHE A 83 7.09 2.22 2.26
N SER A 84 6.14 1.30 2.44
CA SER A 84 4.72 1.51 2.13
C SER A 84 4.14 2.68 2.92
N ILE A 85 4.33 2.71 4.24
CA ILE A 85 3.88 3.81 5.11
C ILE A 85 4.53 5.12 4.66
N SER A 86 5.85 5.13 4.48
CA SER A 86 6.60 6.33 4.09
C SER A 86 6.14 6.89 2.74
N GLY A 87 5.92 6.00 1.76
CA GLY A 87 5.41 6.36 0.44
C GLY A 87 3.98 6.93 0.50
N ASN A 88 3.07 6.26 1.22
CA ASN A 88 1.69 6.72 1.36
C ASN A 88 1.58 8.04 2.14
N VAL A 89 2.41 8.23 3.18
CA VAL A 89 2.50 9.50 3.91
C VAL A 89 3.01 10.62 3.01
N THR A 90 4.08 10.36 2.24
CA THR A 90 4.64 11.33 1.29
C THR A 90 3.63 11.69 0.21
N TYR A 91 2.84 10.72 -0.26
CA TYR A 91 1.78 10.93 -1.24
C TYR A 91 0.67 11.83 -0.70
N ILE A 92 0.15 11.55 0.51
CA ILE A 92 -0.84 12.42 1.16
C ILE A 92 -0.24 13.83 1.38
N ALA A 93 1.00 13.92 1.85
CA ALA A 93 1.69 15.20 2.03
C ALA A 93 1.81 15.98 0.72
N SER A 94 2.11 15.32 -0.40
CA SER A 94 2.16 15.95 -1.72
C SER A 94 0.81 16.53 -2.15
N ILE A 95 -0.29 15.83 -1.87
CA ILE A 95 -1.65 16.34 -2.14
C ILE A 95 -1.93 17.58 -1.28
N LEU A 96 -1.61 17.52 0.02
CA LEU A 96 -1.82 18.62 0.96
C LEU A 96 -0.96 19.84 0.61
N PHE A 97 0.30 19.65 0.19
CA PHE A 97 1.19 20.74 -0.23
C PHE A 97 0.76 21.38 -1.55
N LYS A 98 0.08 20.64 -2.43
CA LYS A 98 -0.34 21.15 -3.74
C LYS A 98 -1.54 22.08 -3.64
N SER A 99 -2.58 21.71 -2.88
CA SER A 99 -3.72 22.58 -2.59
C SER A 99 -4.56 22.02 -1.45
N LEU A 100 -4.98 22.89 -0.53
CA LEU A 100 -5.93 22.59 0.55
C LEU A 100 -7.37 22.96 0.18
N GLU A 101 -7.63 23.31 -1.08
CA GLU A 101 -8.99 23.61 -1.52
C GLU A 101 -9.89 22.39 -1.39
N TRP A 102 -11.08 22.60 -0.82
CA TRP A 102 -12.05 21.53 -0.57
C TRP A 102 -12.39 20.74 -1.84
N LYS A 103 -12.55 21.42 -2.99
CA LYS A 103 -12.81 20.75 -4.27
C LYS A 103 -11.66 19.84 -4.69
N TYR A 104 -10.42 20.28 -4.54
CA TYR A 104 -9.23 19.49 -4.87
C TYR A 104 -9.06 18.28 -3.94
N LEU A 105 -9.34 18.47 -2.63
CA LEU A 105 -9.32 17.38 -1.66
C LEU A 105 -10.40 16.34 -1.92
N VAL A 106 -11.63 16.76 -2.24
CA VAL A 106 -12.74 15.84 -2.56
C VAL A 106 -12.46 15.08 -3.86
N THR A 107 -11.88 15.74 -4.87
CA THR A 107 -11.49 15.04 -6.10
C THR A 107 -10.43 13.99 -5.84
N ASN A 108 -9.46 14.28 -4.96
CA ASN A 108 -8.43 13.34 -4.55
C ASN A 108 -8.83 12.42 -3.37
N ALA A 109 -10.08 12.50 -2.88
CA ALA A 109 -10.48 11.85 -1.64
C ALA A 109 -10.41 10.32 -1.72
N SER A 110 -10.68 9.73 -2.89
CA SER A 110 -10.53 8.28 -3.08
C SER A 110 -9.08 7.83 -2.91
N TRP A 111 -8.13 8.66 -3.35
CA TRP A 111 -6.69 8.36 -3.25
C TRP A 111 -6.20 8.54 -1.82
N ILE A 112 -6.63 9.62 -1.16
CA ILE A 112 -6.35 9.84 0.28
C ILE A 112 -6.94 8.70 1.10
N ALA A 113 -8.18 8.32 0.86
CA ALA A 113 -8.83 7.21 1.57
C ALA A 113 -8.09 5.89 1.38
N GLY A 114 -7.68 5.56 0.15
CA GLY A 114 -6.86 4.37 -0.12
C GLY A 114 -5.53 4.38 0.63
N SER A 115 -4.81 5.50 0.62
CA SER A 115 -3.55 5.64 1.35
C SER A 115 -3.72 5.58 2.87
N VAL A 116 -4.77 6.21 3.42
CA VAL A 116 -5.08 6.16 4.87
C VAL A 116 -5.41 4.73 5.31
N VAL A 117 -6.25 4.03 4.55
CA VAL A 117 -6.59 2.62 4.83
C VAL A 117 -5.33 1.75 4.79
N THR A 118 -4.43 1.99 3.83
CA THR A 118 -3.17 1.25 3.71
C THR A 118 -2.26 1.49 4.93
N ILE A 119 -2.06 2.75 5.32
CA ILE A 119 -1.26 3.11 6.50
C ILE A 119 -1.85 2.47 7.77
N PHE A 120 -3.16 2.55 7.95
CA PHE A 120 -3.85 1.97 9.11
C PHE A 120 -3.65 0.45 9.20
N LEU A 121 -3.79 -0.26 8.08
CA LEU A 121 -3.55 -1.69 8.01
C LEU A 121 -2.09 -2.06 8.29
N ASP A 122 -1.15 -1.31 7.71
CA ASP A 122 0.29 -1.55 7.91
C ASP A 122 0.64 -1.44 9.41
N PHE A 123 0.05 -0.48 10.14
CA PHE A 123 0.22 -0.37 11.60
C PHE A 123 -0.35 -1.56 12.38
N ILE A 124 -1.52 -2.10 11.99
CA ILE A 124 -2.08 -3.30 12.63
C ILE A 124 -1.13 -4.49 12.47
N ILE A 125 -0.60 -4.68 11.26
CA ILE A 125 0.33 -5.77 10.95
C ILE A 125 1.63 -5.63 11.73
N LEU A 126 2.19 -4.42 11.78
CA LEU A 126 3.39 -4.13 12.59
C LEU A 126 3.14 -4.36 14.08
N GLY A 127 1.96 -3.99 14.59
CA GLY A 127 1.55 -4.26 15.97
C GLY A 127 1.47 -5.75 16.28
N GLN A 128 0.86 -6.53 15.38
CA GLN A 128 0.81 -7.99 15.50
C GLN A 128 2.21 -8.62 15.49
N PHE A 129 3.08 -8.19 14.58
CA PHE A 129 4.48 -8.65 14.53
C PHE A 129 5.23 -8.31 15.83
N GLY A 130 5.07 -7.09 16.33
CA GLY A 130 5.68 -6.66 17.59
C GLY A 130 5.23 -7.52 18.78
N TYR A 131 3.94 -7.82 18.86
CA TYR A 131 3.38 -8.66 19.92
C TYR A 131 3.90 -10.10 19.85
N PHE A 132 3.89 -10.72 18.66
CA PHE A 132 4.39 -12.09 18.49
C PHE A 132 5.89 -12.22 18.71
N SER A 133 6.69 -11.29 18.17
CA SER A 133 8.14 -11.30 18.38
C SER A 133 8.51 -11.11 19.86
N TRP A 134 7.70 -10.40 20.63
CA TRP A 134 7.87 -10.27 22.08
C TRP A 134 7.50 -11.56 22.83
N GLN A 135 6.47 -12.29 22.41
CA GLN A 135 6.14 -13.60 22.98
C GLN A 135 7.23 -14.64 22.69
N ASP A 136 7.71 -14.73 21.45
CA ASP A 136 8.76 -15.68 21.07
C ASP A 136 10.08 -15.42 21.79
N LYS A 137 10.46 -14.14 21.94
CA LYS A 137 11.65 -13.77 22.73
C LYS A 137 11.55 -14.19 24.19
N GLN A 138 10.37 -14.14 24.80
CA GLN A 138 10.18 -14.59 26.18
C GLN A 138 10.19 -16.10 26.31
N ALA A 139 9.52 -16.81 25.40
CA ALA A 139 9.54 -18.27 25.38
C ALA A 139 10.96 -18.83 25.19
N ALA A 140 11.74 -18.24 24.27
CA ALA A 140 13.14 -18.60 24.06
C ALA A 140 14.01 -18.33 25.29
N ARG A 141 13.82 -17.18 25.96
CA ARG A 141 14.53 -16.89 27.21
C ARG A 141 14.18 -17.88 28.32
N ALA A 142 12.89 -18.19 28.51
CA ALA A 142 12.46 -19.15 29.52
C ALA A 142 13.03 -20.56 29.26
N ALA A 143 13.08 -20.99 27.99
CA ALA A 143 13.69 -22.26 27.63
C ALA A 143 15.18 -22.32 27.98
N VAL A 144 15.94 -21.25 27.74
CA VAL A 144 17.36 -21.16 28.11
C VAL A 144 17.56 -21.26 29.62
N PHE A 145 16.72 -20.59 30.43
CA PHE A 145 16.83 -20.69 31.89
C PHE A 145 16.53 -22.10 32.41
N ILE A 146 15.55 -22.79 31.82
CA ILE A 146 15.22 -24.17 32.19
C ILE A 146 16.38 -25.11 31.83
N ASP A 147 16.98 -24.95 30.65
CA ASP A 147 18.13 -25.75 30.21
C ASP A 147 19.34 -25.54 31.15
N GLU A 148 19.59 -24.30 31.56
CA GLU A 148 20.66 -23.96 32.51
C GLU A 148 20.42 -24.56 33.92
N GLU A 149 19.18 -24.58 34.41
CA GLU A 149 18.82 -25.26 35.67
C GLU A 149 19.02 -26.78 35.59
N LEU A 150 18.59 -27.41 34.49
CA LEU A 150 18.75 -28.86 34.29
C LEU A 150 20.22 -29.27 34.19
N ASP A 151 21.05 -28.48 33.52
CA ASP A 151 22.48 -28.72 33.46
C ASP A 151 23.13 -28.59 34.84
N ALA A 152 22.72 -27.60 35.64
CA ALA A 152 23.25 -27.37 36.99
C ALA A 152 22.88 -28.47 38.00
N GLU A 153 21.72 -29.12 37.86
CA GLU A 153 21.33 -30.25 38.72
C GLU A 153 22.00 -31.59 38.34
N SER A 154 22.62 -31.67 37.16
CA SER A 154 23.24 -32.89 36.64
C SER A 154 24.72 -33.11 37.04
N VAL A 155 25.31 -32.15 37.77
CA VAL A 155 26.72 -32.11 38.20
C VAL A 155 26.86 -32.39 39.71
#